data_AF-A0A9X4GKC2-F1
#
_entry.id   AF-A0A9X4GKC2-F1
#
_cell.length_a   1.000
_cell.length_b   1.000
_cell.length_c   1.000
_cell.angle_alpha   90.00
_cell.angle_beta   90.00
_cell.angle_gamma   90.00
#
_symmetry.space_group_name_H-M   'P 1'
#
loop_
_entity.id
_entity.type
_entity.pdbx_description
1 polymer ?
#
loop_
_entity_poly.entity_id
_entity_poly.type
_entity_poly.pdbx_seq_one_letter_code
_entity_poly.pdbx_strand_id
1 'polypeptide(L)'
;MSDGWLDSTMQAINDRIKSPLWGYIILAWVWFNWPNLAMLFMSDAPVKFRIDYILSQEYFYVHYLLAPIFCGSVLAVITPYAQWLLSYAQKWAIDKHSENIYLSKEKEYRDSIKLTGLKVQAAREEEKENAKIDADIKAEVERGKREELVTEDLETAKKQILKEISNLKESVSIEKQTIENIAKEKERLQDLIVASLEVMDDFFKVNDSHSLQQLKSRAEELFTVSDIETSTIRNALRHKKELTSSQTMKMLDMVEAKIKKEKANNIESNELINQ
;
A
#
# COMPACT_ATOMS: atom_id res chain seq x y z
N MET A 1 70.59 79.85 -20.16
CA MET A 1 69.26 80.38 -20.58
C MET A 1 68.87 79.82 -21.95
N SER A 2 68.94 78.50 -22.12
CA SER A 2 68.73 77.81 -23.42
C SER A 2 67.67 76.71 -23.35
N ASP A 3 66.99 76.54 -22.21
CA ASP A 3 66.13 75.36 -22.02
C ASP A 3 64.64 75.70 -22.20
N GLY A 4 64.22 76.94 -21.93
CA GLY A 4 62.81 77.35 -22.01
C GLY A 4 62.20 77.38 -23.42
N TRP A 5 63.00 77.53 -24.49
CA TRP A 5 62.50 77.53 -25.87
C TRP A 5 62.29 76.13 -26.45
N LEU A 6 63.10 75.15 -26.02
CA LEU A 6 62.90 73.74 -26.40
C LEU A 6 61.66 73.17 -25.72
N ASP A 7 61.46 73.48 -24.43
CA ASP A 7 60.26 73.03 -23.72
C ASP A 7 58.99 73.68 -24.28
N SER A 8 59.03 74.98 -24.62
CA SER A 8 57.89 75.68 -25.21
C SER A 8 57.53 75.18 -26.62
N THR A 9 58.53 74.85 -27.45
CA THR A 9 58.28 74.29 -28.79
C THR A 9 57.82 72.85 -28.72
N MET A 10 58.38 72.04 -27.81
CA MET A 10 57.95 70.65 -27.59
C MET A 10 56.51 70.59 -27.06
N GLN A 11 56.12 71.51 -26.18
CA GLN A 11 54.76 71.58 -25.66
C GLN A 11 53.75 72.03 -26.73
N ALA A 12 54.10 73.01 -27.56
CA ALA A 12 53.27 73.43 -28.70
C ALA A 12 53.11 72.32 -29.76
N ILE A 13 54.14 71.52 -29.99
CA ILE A 13 54.07 70.34 -30.87
C ILE A 13 53.18 69.26 -30.24
N ASN A 14 53.33 68.98 -28.94
CA ASN A 14 52.56 67.98 -28.24
C ASN A 14 51.06 68.32 -28.21
N ASP A 15 50.70 69.59 -27.99
CA ASP A 15 49.30 70.04 -28.00
C ASP A 15 48.68 69.98 -29.40
N ARG A 16 49.48 70.18 -30.46
CA ARG A 16 49.01 70.02 -31.84
C ARG A 16 48.86 68.55 -32.22
N ILE A 17 49.81 67.69 -31.87
CA ILE A 17 49.74 66.24 -32.15
C ILE A 17 48.56 65.58 -31.43
N LYS A 18 48.16 66.08 -30.25
CA LYS A 18 46.96 65.62 -29.54
C LYS A 18 45.64 66.00 -30.23
N SER A 19 45.67 66.95 -31.17
CA SER A 19 44.50 67.27 -31.97
C SER A 19 44.34 66.23 -33.08
N PRO A 20 43.19 65.55 -33.19
CA PRO A 20 42.94 64.54 -34.21
C PRO A 20 43.22 65.05 -35.63
N LEU A 21 42.89 66.31 -35.90
CA LEU A 21 43.08 66.95 -37.20
C LEU A 21 44.55 66.97 -37.63
N TRP A 22 45.47 67.31 -36.73
CA TRP A 22 46.90 67.32 -37.04
C TRP A 22 47.45 65.91 -37.22
N GLY A 23 46.96 64.94 -36.46
CA GLY A 23 47.30 63.53 -36.66
C GLY A 23 46.98 63.04 -38.08
N TYR A 24 45.77 63.31 -38.57
CA TYR A 24 45.38 62.94 -39.94
C TYR A 24 46.12 63.74 -41.02
N ILE A 25 46.40 65.03 -40.79
CA ILE A 25 47.18 65.85 -41.72
C ILE A 25 48.63 65.37 -41.80
N ILE A 26 49.27 65.05 -40.67
CA ILE A 26 50.63 64.50 -40.67
C ILE A 26 50.65 63.14 -41.36
N LEU A 27 49.69 62.27 -41.08
CA LEU A 27 49.60 60.95 -41.71
C LEU A 27 49.36 61.05 -43.23
N ALA A 28 48.47 61.94 -43.66
CA ALA A 28 48.28 62.24 -45.07
C ALA A 28 49.54 62.85 -45.70
N TRP A 29 50.24 63.75 -44.99
CA TRP A 29 51.47 64.35 -45.50
C TRP A 29 52.57 63.32 -45.69
N VAL A 30 52.80 62.44 -44.71
CA VAL A 30 53.76 61.33 -44.84
C VAL A 30 53.36 60.40 -45.99
N TRP A 31 52.08 60.10 -46.15
CA TRP A 31 51.58 59.26 -47.24
C TRP A 31 51.87 59.86 -48.63
N PHE A 32 51.51 61.12 -48.84
CA PHE A 32 51.72 61.81 -50.12
C PHE A 32 53.21 62.12 -50.36
N ASN A 33 53.99 62.45 -49.33
CA ASN A 33 55.42 62.76 -49.44
C ASN A 33 56.30 61.51 -49.36
N TRP A 34 55.72 60.31 -49.24
CA TRP A 34 56.47 59.07 -49.10
C TRP A 34 57.52 58.85 -50.19
N PRO A 35 57.24 59.11 -51.50
CA PRO A 35 58.25 58.96 -52.54
C PRO A 35 59.43 59.94 -52.38
N ASN A 36 59.16 61.17 -51.93
CA ASN A 36 60.19 62.19 -51.71
C ASN A 36 61.03 61.89 -50.46
N LEU A 37 60.40 61.37 -49.39
CA LEU A 37 61.09 60.85 -48.21
C LEU A 37 61.97 59.64 -48.57
N ALA A 38 61.47 58.72 -49.36
CA ALA A 38 62.23 57.57 -49.85
C ALA A 38 63.41 58.01 -50.74
N MET A 39 63.21 58.95 -51.66
CA MET A 39 64.29 59.49 -52.49
C MET A 39 65.35 60.22 -51.65
N LEU A 40 64.94 60.94 -50.60
CA LEU A 40 65.85 61.67 -49.74
C LEU A 40 66.70 60.73 -48.86
N PHE A 41 66.07 59.73 -48.23
CA PHE A 41 66.73 58.88 -47.23
C PHE A 41 67.27 57.55 -47.76
N MET A 42 66.68 56.99 -48.82
CA MET A 42 67.00 55.63 -49.32
C MET A 42 67.70 55.60 -50.68
N SER A 43 67.82 56.74 -51.39
CA SER A 43 68.60 56.79 -52.63
C SER A 43 70.10 56.74 -52.35
N ASP A 44 70.91 56.29 -53.31
CA ASP A 44 72.39 56.39 -53.30
C ASP A 44 72.90 57.63 -54.06
N ALA A 45 72.02 58.44 -54.64
CA ALA A 45 72.40 59.60 -55.44
C ALA A 45 73.11 60.70 -54.61
N PRO A 46 73.94 61.58 -55.19
CA PRO A 46 74.49 62.72 -54.46
C PRO A 46 73.39 63.61 -53.87
N VAL A 47 73.59 64.13 -52.66
CA VAL A 47 72.58 64.92 -51.92
C VAL A 47 71.98 66.05 -52.75
N LYS A 48 72.82 66.75 -53.53
CA LYS A 48 72.39 67.84 -54.42
C LYS A 48 71.38 67.37 -55.48
N PHE A 49 71.63 66.20 -56.08
CA PHE A 49 70.73 65.63 -57.09
C PHE A 49 69.38 65.23 -56.51
N ARG A 50 69.34 64.73 -55.26
CA ARG A 50 68.08 64.40 -54.57
C ARG A 50 67.23 65.65 -54.35
N ILE A 51 67.84 66.74 -53.89
CA ILE A 51 67.14 67.99 -53.63
C ILE A 51 66.64 68.62 -54.94
N ASP A 52 67.47 68.66 -55.97
CA ASP A 52 67.10 69.19 -57.30
C ASP A 52 65.96 68.35 -57.92
N TYR A 53 65.99 67.03 -57.76
CA TYR A 53 64.91 66.14 -58.20
C TYR A 53 63.58 66.42 -57.49
N ILE A 54 63.59 66.62 -56.17
CA ILE A 54 62.38 66.91 -55.40
C ILE A 54 61.80 68.29 -55.77
N LEU A 55 62.66 69.30 -55.94
CA LEU A 55 62.23 70.67 -56.23
C LEU A 55 61.81 70.89 -57.69
N SER A 56 62.28 70.05 -58.62
CA SER A 56 61.93 70.14 -60.05
C SER A 56 60.62 69.43 -60.41
N GLN A 57 59.94 68.80 -59.45
CA GLN A 57 58.65 68.16 -59.67
C GLN A 57 57.56 69.20 -60.02
N GLU A 58 56.81 68.94 -61.09
CA GLU A 58 55.66 69.75 -61.44
C GLU A 58 54.63 69.76 -60.31
N TYR A 59 54.07 70.94 -60.01
CA TYR A 59 53.07 71.14 -58.96
C TYR A 59 53.50 70.70 -57.55
N PHE A 60 54.80 70.71 -57.25
CA PHE A 60 55.35 70.28 -55.96
C PHE A 60 54.57 70.81 -54.74
N TYR A 61 54.37 72.14 -54.66
CA TYR A 61 53.68 72.77 -53.54
C TYR A 61 52.19 72.36 -53.44
N VAL A 62 51.52 72.14 -54.57
CA VAL A 62 50.09 71.80 -54.55
C VAL A 62 49.91 70.35 -54.13
N HIS A 63 50.69 69.44 -54.70
CA HIS A 63 50.54 68.00 -54.48
C HIS A 63 51.10 67.54 -53.12
N TYR A 64 52.23 68.10 -52.69
CA TYR A 64 52.95 67.61 -51.50
C TYR A 64 52.74 68.48 -50.25
N LEU A 65 52.25 69.71 -50.39
CA LEU A 65 51.94 70.58 -49.24
C LEU A 65 50.43 70.80 -49.07
N LEU A 66 49.72 71.20 -50.13
CA LEU A 66 48.30 71.58 -50.02
C LEU A 66 47.35 70.37 -50.01
N ALA A 67 47.56 69.39 -50.91
CA ALA A 67 46.70 68.20 -51.00
C ALA A 67 46.66 67.37 -49.70
N PRO A 68 47.77 67.18 -48.96
CA PRO A 68 47.73 66.44 -47.71
C PRO A 68 47.01 67.18 -46.58
N ILE A 69 47.07 68.52 -46.56
CA ILE A 69 46.31 69.35 -45.62
C ILE A 69 44.80 69.19 -45.90
N PHE A 70 44.39 69.25 -47.17
CA PHE A 70 43.00 69.07 -47.55
C PHE A 70 42.50 67.65 -47.26
N CYS A 71 43.20 66.61 -47.75
CA CYS A 71 42.84 65.21 -47.52
C CYS A 71 42.85 64.85 -46.03
N GLY A 72 43.85 65.30 -45.28
CA GLY A 72 43.93 65.07 -43.83
C GLY A 72 42.79 65.75 -43.07
N SER A 73 42.40 66.98 -43.47
CA SER A 73 41.26 67.68 -42.88
C SER A 73 39.94 66.99 -43.20
N VAL A 74 39.74 66.56 -44.45
CA VAL A 74 38.55 65.79 -44.85
C VAL A 74 38.47 64.46 -44.10
N LEU A 75 39.58 63.75 -43.95
CA LEU A 75 39.64 62.50 -43.21
C LEU A 75 39.37 62.69 -41.71
N ALA A 76 39.87 63.78 -41.12
CA ALA A 76 39.59 64.14 -39.73
C ALA A 76 38.10 64.39 -39.47
N VAL A 77 37.39 64.96 -40.46
CA VAL A 77 35.95 65.17 -40.39
C VAL A 77 35.19 63.87 -40.60
N ILE A 78 35.57 63.02 -41.57
CA ILE A 78 34.84 61.80 -41.91
C ILE A 78 34.99 60.70 -40.84
N THR A 79 36.18 60.56 -40.26
CA THR A 79 36.48 59.46 -39.32
C THR A 79 35.51 59.34 -38.13
N PRO A 80 35.14 60.41 -37.40
CA PRO A 80 34.17 60.28 -36.30
C PRO A 80 32.79 59.80 -36.78
N TYR A 81 32.35 60.17 -37.98
CA TYR A 81 31.08 59.68 -38.55
C TYR A 81 31.17 58.20 -38.95
N ALA A 82 32.31 57.76 -39.49
CA ALA A 82 32.55 56.35 -39.79
C ALA A 82 32.56 55.49 -38.50
N GLN A 83 33.20 55.98 -37.44
CA GLN A 83 33.20 55.32 -36.12
C GLN A 83 31.80 55.28 -35.49
N TRP A 84 31.03 56.36 -35.64
CA TRP A 84 29.63 56.40 -35.20
C TRP A 84 28.76 55.38 -35.94
N LEU A 85 28.90 55.30 -37.27
CA LEU A 85 28.16 54.34 -38.09
C LEU A 85 28.49 52.88 -37.71
N LEU A 86 29.78 52.58 -37.50
CA LEU A 86 30.22 51.26 -37.06
C LEU A 86 29.65 50.91 -35.68
N SER A 87 29.66 51.87 -34.75
CA SER A 87 29.11 51.68 -33.41
C SER A 87 27.60 51.44 -33.46
N TYR A 88 26.88 52.11 -34.36
CA TYR A 88 25.44 51.91 -34.55
C TYR A 88 25.15 50.50 -35.10
N ALA A 89 25.91 50.05 -36.10
CA ALA A 89 25.78 48.70 -36.64
C ALA A 89 26.07 47.62 -35.60
N GLN A 90 27.11 47.83 -34.76
CA GLN A 90 27.43 46.93 -33.65
C GLN A 90 26.32 46.86 -32.60
N LYS A 91 25.76 48.01 -32.20
CA LYS A 91 24.62 48.05 -31.27
C LYS A 91 23.41 47.30 -31.83
N TRP A 92 23.05 47.55 -33.08
CA TRP A 92 21.94 46.84 -33.73
C TRP A 92 22.15 45.32 -33.75
N ALA A 93 23.36 44.85 -34.05
CA ALA A 93 23.69 43.43 -34.04
C ALA A 93 23.59 42.81 -32.65
N ILE A 94 24.07 43.51 -31.62
CA ILE A 94 23.99 43.07 -30.21
C ILE A 94 22.55 43.03 -29.73
N ASP A 95 21.77 44.06 -30.00
CA ASP A 95 20.36 44.14 -29.62
C ASP A 95 19.59 43.00 -30.27
N LYS A 96 19.78 42.75 -31.57
CA LYS A 96 19.13 41.64 -32.28
C LYS A 96 19.53 40.27 -31.73
N HIS A 97 20.80 40.09 -31.38
CA HIS A 97 21.25 38.86 -30.77
C HIS A 97 20.63 38.65 -29.38
N SER A 98 20.59 39.69 -28.55
CA SER A 98 20.00 39.63 -27.21
C SER A 98 18.49 39.34 -27.24
N GLU A 99 17.76 39.92 -28.20
CA GLU A 99 16.33 39.66 -28.40
C GLU A 99 16.09 38.18 -28.74
N ASN A 100 16.90 37.61 -29.63
CA ASN A 100 16.77 36.20 -30.01
C ASN A 100 17.08 35.26 -28.83
N ILE A 101 18.09 35.58 -28.01
CA ILE A 101 18.39 34.83 -26.78
C ILE A 101 17.23 34.93 -25.78
N TYR A 102 16.62 36.11 -25.63
CA TYR A 102 15.46 36.30 -24.76
C TYR A 102 14.28 35.45 -25.22
N LEU A 103 13.92 35.50 -26.50
CA LEU A 103 12.84 34.70 -27.09
C LEU A 103 13.10 33.19 -26.94
N SER A 104 14.35 32.76 -27.14
CA SER A 104 14.74 31.36 -26.92
C SER A 104 14.53 30.93 -25.47
N LYS A 105 14.97 31.74 -24.51
CA LYS A 105 14.79 31.46 -23.08
C LYS A 105 13.32 31.46 -22.68
N GLU A 106 12.52 32.42 -23.19
CA GLU A 106 11.09 32.46 -22.93
C GLU A 106 10.39 31.17 -23.40
N LYS A 107 10.75 30.69 -24.60
CA LYS A 107 10.23 29.42 -25.13
C LYS A 107 10.62 28.24 -24.23
N GLU A 108 11.87 28.17 -23.79
CA GLU A 108 12.36 27.13 -22.88
C GLU A 108 11.60 27.13 -21.53
N TYR A 109 11.35 28.31 -20.95
CA TYR A 109 10.53 28.41 -19.74
C TYR A 109 9.09 27.97 -19.98
N ARG A 110 8.47 28.34 -21.11
CA ARG A 110 7.11 27.90 -21.44
C ARG A 110 7.03 26.39 -21.63
N ASP A 111 8.01 25.81 -22.31
CA ASP A 111 8.06 24.37 -22.57
C ASP A 111 8.31 23.59 -21.27
N SER A 112 9.17 24.09 -20.37
CA SER A 112 9.39 23.46 -19.06
C SER A 112 8.15 23.52 -18.14
N ILE A 113 7.39 24.62 -18.16
CA ILE A 113 6.11 24.72 -17.43
C ILE A 113 5.10 23.71 -17.98
N LYS A 114 4.96 23.61 -19.31
CA LYS A 114 4.08 22.63 -19.95
C LYS A 114 4.48 21.19 -19.60
N LEU A 115 5.78 20.89 -19.68
CA LEU A 115 6.32 19.56 -19.35
C LEU A 115 6.06 19.20 -17.89
N THR A 116 6.25 20.16 -16.97
CA THR A 116 5.95 19.96 -15.55
C THR A 116 4.45 19.72 -15.33
N GLY A 117 3.59 20.50 -16.00
CA GLY A 117 2.15 20.31 -15.96
C GLY A 117 1.71 18.92 -16.47
N LEU A 118 2.27 18.49 -17.60
CA LEU A 118 2.04 17.15 -18.16
C LEU A 118 2.51 16.04 -17.21
N LYS A 119 3.69 16.19 -16.59
CA LYS A 119 4.19 15.24 -15.58
C LYS A 119 3.28 15.14 -14.36
N VAL A 120 2.79 16.27 -13.85
CA VAL A 120 1.84 16.28 -12.72
C VAL A 120 0.51 15.64 -13.10
N GLN A 121 0.01 15.86 -14.32
CA GLN A 121 -1.19 15.20 -14.81
C GLN A 121 -1.00 13.69 -14.92
N ALA A 122 0.10 13.24 -15.53
CA ALA A 122 0.44 11.83 -15.64
C ALA A 122 0.57 11.17 -14.26
N ALA A 123 1.28 11.81 -13.31
CA ALA A 123 1.41 11.31 -11.95
C ALA A 123 0.05 11.21 -11.22
N ARG A 124 -0.86 12.17 -11.43
CA ARG A 124 -2.22 12.13 -10.87
C ARG A 124 -3.08 11.04 -11.50
N GLU A 125 -2.89 10.75 -12.79
CA GLU A 125 -3.59 9.66 -13.47
C GLU A 125 -3.09 8.30 -12.98
N GLU A 126 -1.78 8.14 -12.84
CA GLU A 126 -1.14 6.96 -12.25
C GLU A 126 -1.59 6.75 -10.79
N GLU A 127 -1.60 7.81 -9.97
CA GLU A 127 -2.07 7.74 -8.59
C GLU A 127 -3.56 7.35 -8.50
N LYS A 128 -4.40 7.83 -9.42
CA LYS A 128 -5.80 7.42 -9.50
C LYS A 128 -5.97 5.97 -9.92
N GLU A 129 -5.15 5.49 -10.85
CA GLU A 129 -5.17 4.10 -11.27
C GLU A 129 -4.70 3.18 -10.14
N ASN A 130 -3.59 3.53 -9.49
CA ASN A 130 -3.08 2.81 -8.32
C ASN A 130 -4.11 2.81 -7.17
N ALA A 131 -4.77 3.94 -6.90
CA ALA A 131 -5.82 3.99 -5.87
C ALA A 131 -7.03 3.11 -6.22
N LYS A 132 -7.37 2.95 -7.50
CA LYS A 132 -8.42 1.99 -7.93
C LYS A 132 -7.96 0.55 -7.73
N ILE A 133 -6.73 0.23 -8.14
CA ILE A 133 -6.15 -1.11 -7.96
C ILE A 133 -6.11 -1.46 -6.46
N ASP A 134 -5.66 -0.55 -5.60
CA ASP A 134 -5.62 -0.76 -4.15
C ASP A 134 -7.03 -0.93 -3.55
N ALA A 135 -8.01 -0.16 -4.04
CA ALA A 135 -9.40 -0.31 -3.62
C ALA A 135 -9.98 -1.68 -4.02
N ASP A 136 -9.71 -2.16 -5.24
CA ASP A 136 -10.13 -3.47 -5.73
C ASP A 136 -9.44 -4.60 -4.96
N ILE A 137 -8.12 -4.50 -4.70
CA ILE A 137 -7.39 -5.45 -3.87
C ILE A 137 -7.99 -5.51 -2.47
N LYS A 138 -8.28 -4.36 -1.85
CA LYS A 138 -8.88 -4.31 -0.51
C LYS A 138 -10.27 -4.95 -0.50
N ALA A 139 -11.10 -4.69 -1.50
CA ALA A 139 -12.42 -5.28 -1.63
C ALA A 139 -12.34 -6.81 -1.77
N GLU A 140 -11.40 -7.33 -2.57
CA GLU A 140 -11.21 -8.77 -2.75
C GLU A 140 -10.67 -9.44 -1.47
N VAL A 141 -9.76 -8.79 -0.75
CA VAL A 141 -9.27 -9.27 0.56
C VAL A 141 -10.39 -9.31 1.60
N GLU A 142 -11.24 -8.27 1.67
CA GLU A 142 -12.39 -8.26 2.57
C GLU A 142 -13.41 -9.35 2.20
N ARG A 143 -13.62 -9.60 0.91
CA ARG A 143 -14.48 -10.68 0.42
C ARG A 143 -13.91 -12.06 0.78
N GLY A 144 -12.61 -12.29 0.56
CA GLY A 144 -11.95 -13.54 0.95
C GLY A 144 -12.05 -13.82 2.45
N LYS A 145 -11.86 -12.80 3.30
CA LYS A 145 -12.06 -12.93 4.75
C LYS A 145 -13.50 -13.26 5.13
N ARG A 146 -14.49 -12.67 4.46
CA ARG A 146 -15.91 -12.99 4.70
C ARG A 146 -16.22 -14.43 4.30
N GLU A 147 -15.70 -14.90 3.17
CA GLU A 147 -15.87 -16.28 2.71
C GLU A 147 -15.22 -17.28 3.68
N GLU A 148 -14.03 -16.96 4.22
CA GLU A 148 -13.35 -17.78 5.24
C GLU A 148 -14.14 -17.86 6.55
N LEU A 149 -14.61 -16.72 7.08
CA LEU A 149 -15.44 -16.68 8.30
C LEU A 149 -16.75 -17.46 8.13
N VAL A 150 -17.42 -17.31 6.98
CA VAL A 150 -18.65 -18.07 6.69
C VAL A 150 -18.37 -19.57 6.64
N THR A 151 -17.18 -19.98 6.16
CA THR A 151 -16.79 -21.39 6.11
C THR A 151 -16.52 -21.96 7.50
N GLU A 152 -15.86 -21.18 8.38
CA GLU A 152 -15.63 -21.57 9.77
C GLU A 152 -16.94 -21.70 10.57
N ASP A 153 -17.85 -20.73 10.42
CA ASP A 153 -19.19 -20.78 11.02
C ASP A 153 -20.00 -22.00 10.52
N LEU A 154 -19.87 -22.34 9.23
CA LEU A 154 -20.55 -23.51 8.67
C LEU A 154 -19.96 -24.83 9.20
N GLU A 155 -18.63 -24.92 9.37
CA GLU A 155 -17.98 -26.09 9.95
C GLU A 155 -18.33 -26.29 11.42
N THR A 156 -18.40 -25.21 12.21
CA THR A 156 -18.80 -25.27 13.62
C THR A 156 -20.27 -25.69 13.74
N ALA A 157 -21.16 -25.12 12.92
CA ALA A 157 -22.57 -25.54 12.85
C ALA A 157 -22.71 -27.01 12.45
N LYS A 158 -21.94 -27.47 11.45
CA LYS A 158 -21.91 -28.88 11.03
C LYS A 158 -21.49 -29.81 12.18
N LYS A 159 -20.44 -29.43 12.94
CA LYS A 159 -19.99 -30.22 14.11
C LYS A 159 -21.05 -30.28 15.21
N GLN A 160 -21.74 -29.18 15.48
CA GLN A 160 -22.83 -29.14 16.46
C GLN A 160 -23.99 -30.05 16.04
N ILE A 161 -24.44 -29.95 14.79
CA ILE A 161 -25.52 -30.80 14.25
C ILE A 161 -25.12 -32.28 14.31
N LEU A 162 -23.89 -32.63 13.96
CA LEU A 162 -23.42 -34.03 14.06
C LEU A 162 -23.43 -34.54 15.50
N LYS A 163 -23.07 -33.69 16.48
CA LYS A 163 -23.13 -34.04 17.90
C LYS A 163 -24.57 -34.25 18.36
N GLU A 164 -25.49 -33.36 17.97
CA GLU A 164 -26.92 -33.51 18.28
C GLU A 164 -27.51 -34.78 17.66
N ILE A 165 -27.17 -35.09 16.41
CA ILE A 165 -27.60 -36.33 15.75
C ILE A 165 -27.09 -37.55 16.50
N SER A 166 -25.83 -37.53 16.97
CA SER A 166 -25.26 -38.63 17.76
C SER A 166 -26.00 -38.83 19.07
N ASN A 167 -26.25 -37.75 19.81
CA ASN A 167 -26.98 -37.79 21.08
C ASN A 167 -28.43 -38.26 20.90
N LEU A 168 -29.11 -37.77 19.86
CA LEU A 168 -30.48 -38.21 19.53
C LEU A 168 -30.51 -39.69 19.14
N LYS A 169 -29.49 -40.19 18.45
CA LYS A 169 -29.41 -41.60 18.09
C LYS A 169 -29.25 -42.48 19.33
N GLU A 170 -28.45 -42.03 20.30
CA GLU A 170 -28.29 -42.71 21.58
C GLU A 170 -29.58 -42.69 22.40
N SER A 171 -30.25 -41.54 22.53
CA SER A 171 -31.52 -41.44 23.26
C SER A 171 -32.60 -42.32 22.65
N VAL A 172 -32.72 -42.35 21.32
CA VAL A 172 -33.65 -43.24 20.61
C VAL A 172 -33.33 -44.72 20.87
N SER A 173 -32.05 -45.09 20.96
CA SER A 173 -31.65 -46.47 21.29
C SER A 173 -32.07 -46.86 22.71
N ILE A 174 -31.88 -45.97 23.68
CA ILE A 174 -32.28 -46.17 25.08
C ILE A 174 -33.81 -46.28 25.20
N GLU A 175 -34.54 -45.38 24.54
CA GLU A 175 -36.00 -45.41 24.53
C GLU A 175 -36.53 -46.71 23.91
N LYS A 176 -35.92 -47.17 22.81
CA LYS A 176 -36.28 -48.45 22.19
C LYS A 176 -36.08 -49.62 23.14
N GLN A 177 -34.94 -49.68 23.83
CA GLN A 177 -34.67 -50.73 24.82
C GLN A 177 -35.68 -50.68 25.99
N THR A 178 -36.06 -49.47 26.41
CA THR A 178 -37.08 -49.27 27.45
C THR A 178 -38.44 -49.78 27.00
N ILE A 179 -38.85 -49.48 25.76
CA ILE A 179 -40.10 -49.99 25.18
C ILE A 179 -40.09 -51.52 25.12
N GLU A 180 -38.98 -52.13 24.69
CA GLU A 180 -38.84 -53.60 24.65
C GLU A 180 -38.94 -54.24 26.04
N ASN A 181 -38.33 -53.62 27.05
CA ASN A 181 -38.42 -54.09 28.44
C ASN A 181 -39.85 -53.97 28.99
N ILE A 182 -40.53 -52.85 28.75
CA ILE A 182 -41.93 -52.66 29.15
C ILE A 182 -42.84 -53.68 28.46
N ALA A 183 -42.60 -53.98 27.18
CA ALA A 183 -43.36 -54.98 26.45
C ALA A 183 -43.22 -56.39 27.07
N LYS A 184 -41.99 -56.79 27.42
CA LYS A 184 -41.72 -58.08 28.11
C LYS A 184 -42.35 -58.13 29.50
N GLU A 185 -42.27 -57.04 30.25
CA GLU A 185 -42.84 -56.98 31.60
C GLU A 185 -44.37 -57.01 31.57
N LYS A 186 -44.98 -56.39 30.55
CA LYS A 186 -46.42 -56.50 30.28
C LYS A 186 -46.84 -57.94 29.98
N GLU A 187 -46.10 -58.65 29.13
CA GLU A 187 -46.37 -60.06 28.82
C GLU A 187 -46.30 -60.93 30.08
N ARG A 188 -45.21 -60.79 30.84
CA ARG A 188 -45.05 -61.48 32.14
C ARG A 188 -46.20 -61.18 33.11
N LEU A 189 -46.66 -59.92 33.17
CA LEU A 189 -47.77 -59.54 34.03
C LEU A 189 -49.08 -60.20 33.57
N GLN A 190 -49.31 -60.29 32.26
CA GLN A 190 -50.47 -61.00 31.72
C GLN A 190 -50.44 -62.48 32.11
N ASP A 191 -49.30 -63.15 31.96
CA ASP A 191 -49.13 -64.56 32.37
C ASP A 191 -49.39 -64.76 33.87
N LEU A 192 -48.85 -63.87 34.71
CA LEU A 192 -49.07 -63.91 36.15
C LEU A 192 -50.54 -63.70 36.53
N ILE A 193 -51.26 -62.81 35.83
CA ILE A 193 -52.69 -62.61 36.06
C ILE A 193 -53.46 -63.87 35.70
N VAL A 194 -53.18 -64.49 34.56
CA VAL A 194 -53.83 -65.74 34.13
C VAL A 194 -53.58 -66.84 35.16
N ALA A 195 -52.33 -67.06 35.54
CA ALA A 195 -51.97 -68.09 36.52
C ALA A 195 -52.57 -67.81 37.92
N SER A 196 -52.70 -66.53 38.32
CA SER A 196 -53.40 -66.14 39.55
C SER A 196 -54.89 -66.43 39.50
N LEU A 197 -55.55 -66.21 38.34
CA LEU A 197 -56.96 -66.54 38.15
C LEU A 197 -57.19 -68.06 38.19
N GLU A 198 -56.26 -68.86 37.64
CA GLU A 198 -56.31 -70.32 37.73
C GLU A 198 -56.21 -70.81 39.18
N VAL A 199 -55.26 -70.28 39.96
CA VAL A 199 -55.17 -70.58 41.40
C VAL A 199 -56.42 -70.15 42.16
N MET A 200 -57.04 -69.03 41.78
CA MET A 200 -58.30 -68.58 42.39
C MET A 200 -59.46 -69.52 42.06
N ASP A 201 -59.52 -70.06 40.85
CA ASP A 201 -60.52 -71.07 40.47
C ASP A 201 -60.31 -72.39 41.25
N ASP A 202 -59.06 -72.81 41.45
CA ASP A 202 -58.71 -73.98 42.27
C ASP A 202 -59.15 -73.81 43.74
N PHE A 203 -59.13 -72.59 44.29
CA PHE A 203 -59.62 -72.32 45.65
C PHE A 203 -61.09 -72.71 45.83
N PHE A 204 -61.94 -72.47 44.82
CA PHE A 204 -63.36 -72.85 44.87
C PHE A 204 -63.59 -74.37 44.77
N LYS A 205 -62.56 -75.16 44.41
CA LYS A 205 -62.61 -76.62 44.26
C LYS A 205 -62.05 -77.39 45.47
N VAL A 206 -61.56 -76.70 46.51
CA VAL A 206 -60.97 -77.33 47.71
C VAL A 206 -62.03 -78.07 48.51
N ASN A 207 -61.84 -79.37 48.72
CA ASN A 207 -62.77 -80.25 49.43
C ASN A 207 -62.10 -81.18 50.46
N ASP A 208 -60.77 -81.20 50.53
CA ASP A 208 -59.99 -82.02 51.46
C ASP A 208 -58.60 -81.42 51.78
N SER A 209 -57.86 -82.04 52.70
CA SER A 209 -56.52 -81.55 53.09
C SER A 209 -55.47 -81.67 51.98
N HIS A 210 -55.68 -82.55 51.00
CA HIS A 210 -54.73 -82.77 49.89
C HIS A 210 -54.87 -81.69 48.82
N SER A 211 -56.10 -81.35 48.43
CA SER A 211 -56.42 -80.21 47.56
C SER A 211 -55.94 -78.88 48.16
N LEU A 212 -55.98 -78.73 49.48
CA LEU A 212 -55.39 -77.57 50.19
C LEU A 212 -53.86 -77.51 50.03
N GLN A 213 -53.15 -78.63 50.12
CA GLN A 213 -51.69 -78.68 49.92
C GLN A 213 -51.30 -78.40 48.48
N GLN A 214 -52.08 -78.89 47.50
CA GLN A 214 -51.84 -78.61 46.08
C GLN A 214 -52.06 -77.13 45.75
N LEU A 215 -53.14 -76.52 46.27
CA LEU A 215 -53.39 -75.09 46.13
C LEU A 215 -52.24 -74.27 46.73
N LYS A 216 -51.76 -74.64 47.92
CA LYS A 216 -50.62 -74.00 48.57
C LYS A 216 -49.37 -74.05 47.68
N SER A 217 -49.03 -75.22 47.12
CA SER A 217 -47.87 -75.37 46.23
C SER A 217 -47.97 -74.47 45.00
N ARG A 218 -49.13 -74.45 44.32
CA ARG A 218 -49.33 -73.59 43.14
C ARG A 218 -49.27 -72.10 43.48
N ALA A 219 -49.81 -71.69 44.62
CA ALA A 219 -49.72 -70.31 45.08
C ALA A 219 -48.28 -69.88 45.40
N GLU A 220 -47.46 -70.78 45.94
CA GLU A 220 -46.03 -70.56 46.20
C GLU A 220 -45.18 -70.53 44.92
N GLU A 221 -45.68 -71.09 43.80
CA GLU A 221 -45.03 -71.03 42.49
C GLU A 221 -45.26 -69.69 41.76
N LEU A 222 -46.34 -68.96 42.07
CA LEU A 222 -46.69 -67.69 41.42
C LEU A 222 -45.79 -66.53 41.85
N PHE A 223 -45.32 -66.53 43.09
CA PHE A 223 -44.52 -65.46 43.65
C PHE A 223 -43.37 -66.04 44.44
N THR A 224 -42.16 -65.52 44.22
CA THR A 224 -41.05 -65.87 45.11
C THR A 224 -41.31 -65.31 46.51
N VAL A 225 -40.77 -65.95 47.54
CA VAL A 225 -40.84 -65.46 48.92
C VAL A 225 -40.37 -64.00 49.01
N SER A 226 -39.36 -63.63 48.23
CA SER A 226 -38.84 -62.26 48.11
C SER A 226 -39.87 -61.28 47.54
N ASP A 227 -40.64 -61.68 46.52
CA ASP A 227 -41.66 -60.82 45.89
C ASP A 227 -42.82 -60.52 46.84
N ILE A 228 -43.22 -61.53 47.62
CA ILE A 228 -44.27 -61.42 48.63
C ILE A 228 -43.83 -60.48 49.75
N GLU A 229 -42.61 -60.65 50.26
CA GLU A 229 -42.05 -59.81 51.32
C GLU A 229 -41.88 -58.36 50.85
N THR A 230 -41.35 -58.17 49.65
CA THR A 230 -41.18 -56.85 49.04
C THR A 230 -42.52 -56.14 48.85
N SER A 231 -43.54 -56.87 48.39
CA SER A 231 -44.89 -56.33 48.23
C SER A 231 -45.56 -56.03 49.56
N THR A 232 -45.31 -56.85 50.58
CA THR A 232 -45.79 -56.62 51.96
C THR A 232 -45.18 -55.33 52.54
N ILE A 233 -43.87 -55.13 52.37
CA ILE A 233 -43.17 -53.89 52.77
C ILE A 233 -43.74 -52.69 52.02
N ARG A 234 -43.88 -52.77 50.69
CA ARG A 234 -44.49 -51.69 49.88
C ARG A 234 -45.90 -51.35 50.32
N ASN A 235 -46.71 -52.35 50.64
CA ASN A 235 -48.09 -52.16 51.05
C ASN A 235 -48.18 -51.55 52.47
N ALA A 236 -47.32 -52.00 53.40
CA ALA A 236 -47.20 -51.41 54.72
C ALA A 236 -46.83 -49.91 54.65
N LEU A 237 -45.84 -49.57 53.82
CA LEU A 237 -45.44 -48.19 53.57
C LEU A 237 -46.57 -47.35 52.94
N ARG A 238 -47.25 -47.89 51.92
CA ARG A 238 -48.38 -47.23 51.24
C ARG A 238 -49.53 -46.90 52.20
N HIS A 239 -49.77 -47.77 53.17
CA HIS A 239 -50.78 -47.58 54.22
C HIS A 239 -50.25 -46.94 55.50
N LYS A 240 -49.01 -46.40 55.50
CA LYS A 240 -48.36 -45.75 56.65
C LYS A 240 -48.36 -46.61 57.92
N LYS A 241 -48.28 -47.94 57.77
CA LYS A 241 -48.14 -48.87 58.89
C LYS A 241 -46.67 -48.92 59.34
N GLU A 242 -46.45 -49.12 60.64
CA GLU A 242 -45.10 -49.34 61.17
C GLU A 242 -44.54 -50.66 60.62
N LEU A 243 -43.31 -50.60 60.11
CA LEU A 243 -42.58 -51.77 59.65
C LEU A 243 -41.99 -52.50 60.86
N THR A 244 -42.02 -53.83 60.84
CA THR A 244 -41.30 -54.62 61.85
C THR A 244 -39.79 -54.48 61.64
N SER A 245 -38.99 -54.72 62.69
CA SER A 245 -37.52 -54.62 62.59
C SER A 245 -36.92 -55.46 61.45
N SER A 246 -37.50 -56.62 61.15
CA SER A 246 -37.10 -57.48 60.04
C SER A 246 -37.45 -56.87 58.68
N GLN A 247 -38.63 -56.26 58.55
CA GLN A 247 -39.06 -55.57 57.33
C GLN A 247 -38.24 -54.31 57.06
N THR A 248 -37.88 -53.56 58.11
CA THR A 248 -37.02 -52.38 58.00
C THR A 248 -35.62 -52.74 57.52
N MET A 249 -35.03 -53.84 58.01
CA MET A 249 -33.72 -54.30 57.54
C MET A 249 -33.76 -54.67 56.05
N LYS A 250 -34.75 -55.47 55.63
CA LYS A 250 -34.91 -55.83 54.22
C LYS A 250 -35.13 -54.61 53.32
N MET A 251 -35.86 -53.59 53.80
CA MET A 251 -36.04 -52.34 53.06
C MET A 251 -34.71 -51.61 52.84
N LEU A 252 -33.84 -51.57 53.86
CA LEU A 252 -32.52 -50.95 53.74
C LEU A 252 -31.64 -51.69 52.73
N ASP A 253 -31.63 -53.03 52.77
CA ASP A 253 -30.89 -53.86 51.81
C ASP A 253 -31.35 -53.59 50.36
N MET A 254 -32.66 -53.45 50.14
CA MET A 254 -33.23 -53.11 48.84
C MET A 254 -32.79 -51.72 48.34
N VAL A 255 -32.74 -50.73 49.24
CA VAL A 255 -32.31 -49.37 48.92
C VAL A 255 -30.82 -49.34 48.57
N GLU A 256 -30.00 -50.04 49.34
CA GLU A 256 -28.56 -50.15 49.08
C GLU A 256 -28.29 -50.79 47.71
N ALA A 257 -28.98 -51.87 47.38
CA ALA A 257 -28.87 -52.52 46.07
C ALA A 257 -29.23 -51.58 44.90
N LYS A 258 -30.26 -50.73 45.07
CA LYS A 258 -30.68 -49.77 44.06
C LYS A 258 -29.66 -48.65 43.85
N ILE A 259 -29.11 -48.11 44.95
CA ILE A 259 -28.05 -47.08 44.92
C ILE A 259 -26.79 -47.62 44.23
N LYS A 260 -26.42 -48.88 44.51
CA LYS A 260 -25.26 -49.51 43.89
C LYS A 260 -25.43 -49.67 42.37
N LYS A 261 -26.65 -49.98 41.91
CA LYS A 261 -26.97 -50.12 40.47
C LYS A 261 -26.98 -48.78 39.73
N GLU A 262 -27.52 -47.72 40.33
CA GLU A 262 -27.46 -46.36 39.76
C GLU A 262 -26.02 -45.84 39.65
N LYS A 263 -25.17 -46.12 40.64
CA LYS A 263 -23.74 -45.76 40.57
C LYS A 263 -23.01 -46.49 39.44
N ALA A 264 -23.29 -47.77 39.22
CA ALA A 264 -22.66 -48.54 38.15
C ALA A 264 -23.04 -48.02 36.75
N ASN A 265 -24.35 -47.77 36.51
CA ASN A 265 -24.82 -47.27 35.22
C ASN A 265 -24.27 -45.86 34.89
N ASN A 266 -24.10 -44.99 35.88
CA ASN A 266 -23.50 -43.66 35.69
C ASN A 266 -21.99 -43.70 35.37
N ILE A 267 -21.28 -44.76 35.76
CA ILE A 267 -19.86 -44.94 35.44
C ILE A 267 -19.71 -45.43 34.00
N GLU A 268 -20.53 -46.40 33.55
CA GLU A 268 -20.53 -46.88 32.17
C GLU A 268 -20.92 -45.80 31.15
N SER A 269 -21.91 -44.95 31.45
CA SER A 269 -22.24 -43.81 30.57
C SER A 269 -21.12 -42.78 30.47
N ASN A 270 -20.31 -42.58 31.52
CA ASN A 270 -19.20 -41.63 31.49
C ASN A 270 -17.96 -42.15 30.75
N GLU A 271 -17.77 -43.47 30.67
CA GLU A 271 -16.68 -44.06 29.88
C GLU A 271 -17.00 -44.07 28.37
N LEU A 272 -18.27 -44.22 27.98
CA LEU A 272 -18.71 -44.16 26.58
C LEU A 272 -18.68 -42.73 25.99
N ILE A 273 -18.74 -41.68 26.82
CA ILE A 273 -18.65 -40.27 26.39
C ILE A 273 -17.18 -39.83 26.18
N ASN A 274 -16.21 -40.58 26.71
CA ASN A 274 -14.77 -40.25 26.68
C ASN A 274 -13.95 -41.08 25.66
N GLN A 275 -14.60 -41.82 24.75
CA GLN A 275 -14.00 -42.47 23.57
C GLN A 275 -14.55 -41.87 22.27
#